data_AF-A0AAD1VRJ3-F1
#
_entry.id   AF-A0AAD1VRJ3-F1
#
_cell.length_a   1.000
_cell.length_b   1.000
_cell.length_c   1.000
_cell.angle_alpha   90.00
_cell.angle_beta   90.00
_cell.angle_gamma   90.00
#
_symmetry.space_group_name_H-M   'P 1'
#
loop_
_entity.id
_entity.type
_entity.pdbx_description
1 polymer ?
#
loop_
_entity_poly.entity_id
_entity_poly.type
_entity_poly.pdbx_seq_one_letter_code
_entity_poly.pdbx_strand_id
1 'polypeptide(L)'
;MFFIFSNFSRVPHLAGTEQNFLLAKQIQAQWKEYGLDKVELAHYDILLSYPNKTSPNYISIIDDSGNEVFRTALSEQTPAGYENISDVVPPYNAYSAQGTPEGELLYVNYARTEDFHFLERNLNISCRGKILIARYGKIFRGNKVKNAQNAGAMGLILYSDPADYSAPGVDPYPNGWNLPGDGAQRGNILNVNGAGDPLTPGYPAKEYAYRYNERDGAGLPKIPVHPIGANDAEKLLQ
;
A
#
# COMPACT_ATOMS: atom_id res chain seq x y z
N MET A 1 -3.10 -22.46 -20.83
CA MET A 1 -3.13 -21.13 -20.18
C MET A 1 -3.73 -21.20 -18.76
N PHE A 2 -4.91 -21.81 -18.55
CA PHE A 2 -5.53 -21.96 -17.21
C PHE A 2 -4.66 -22.64 -16.14
N PHE A 3 -3.92 -23.70 -16.49
CA PHE A 3 -3.05 -24.41 -15.54
C PHE A 3 -1.90 -23.56 -14.99
N ILE A 4 -1.34 -22.66 -15.79
CA ILE A 4 -0.21 -21.81 -15.36
C ILE A 4 -0.70 -20.78 -14.33
N PHE A 5 -1.80 -20.09 -14.63
CA PHE A 5 -2.39 -19.12 -13.71
C PHE A 5 -2.77 -19.77 -12.38
N SER A 6 -3.50 -20.89 -12.43
CA SER A 6 -3.88 -21.64 -11.23
C SER A 6 -2.66 -22.04 -10.41
N ASN A 7 -1.58 -22.51 -11.03
CA ASN A 7 -0.37 -22.88 -10.30
C ASN A 7 0.28 -21.69 -9.58
N PHE A 8 0.35 -20.54 -10.25
CA PHE A 8 1.02 -19.35 -9.71
C PHE A 8 0.17 -18.58 -8.69
N SER A 9 -1.15 -18.77 -8.66
CA SER A 9 -2.06 -18.02 -7.78
C SER A 9 -2.53 -18.78 -6.53
N ARG A 10 -1.96 -19.96 -6.22
CA ARG A 10 -2.42 -20.80 -5.10
C ARG A 10 -2.01 -20.31 -3.72
N VAL A 11 -0.88 -19.62 -3.63
CA VAL A 11 -0.26 -19.20 -2.37
C VAL A 11 0.32 -17.79 -2.50
N PRO A 12 0.30 -16.96 -1.45
CA PRO A 12 0.87 -15.62 -1.48
C PRO A 12 2.37 -15.67 -1.81
N HIS A 13 2.80 -14.88 -2.80
CA HIS A 13 4.19 -14.84 -3.27
C HIS A 13 4.71 -13.39 -3.23
N LEU A 14 4.59 -12.74 -2.07
CA LEU A 14 5.09 -11.38 -1.84
C LEU A 14 6.60 -11.31 -2.09
N ALA A 15 7.09 -10.22 -2.69
CA ALA A 15 8.52 -10.04 -2.96
C ALA A 15 9.34 -10.25 -1.68
N GLY A 16 10.51 -10.89 -1.78
CA GLY A 16 11.39 -11.20 -0.65
C GLY A 16 10.98 -12.40 0.23
N THR A 17 9.82 -13.03 0.01
CA THR A 17 9.43 -14.22 0.77
C THR A 17 9.99 -15.51 0.18
N GLU A 18 10.06 -16.55 1.02
CA GLU A 18 10.46 -17.90 0.59
C GLU A 18 9.58 -18.42 -0.55
N GLN A 19 8.26 -18.22 -0.47
CA GLN A 19 7.33 -18.67 -1.50
C GLN A 19 7.60 -18.01 -2.86
N ASN A 20 7.94 -16.72 -2.89
CA ASN A 20 8.30 -16.05 -4.13
C ASN A 20 9.64 -16.56 -4.71
N PHE A 21 10.58 -16.97 -3.85
CA PHE A 21 11.82 -17.61 -4.28
C PHE A 21 11.60 -19.02 -4.85
N LEU A 22 10.70 -19.81 -4.25
CA LEU A 22 10.30 -21.12 -4.78
C LEU A 22 9.66 -20.97 -6.17
N LEU A 23 8.78 -19.98 -6.35
CA LEU A 23 8.20 -19.66 -7.65
C LEU A 23 9.27 -19.25 -8.67
N ALA A 24 10.26 -18.45 -8.29
CA ALA A 24 11.37 -18.09 -9.16
C ALA A 24 12.19 -19.31 -9.62
N LYS A 25 12.48 -20.26 -8.72
CA LYS A 25 13.14 -21.53 -9.07
C LYS A 25 12.28 -22.40 -9.99
N GLN A 26 10.97 -22.44 -9.75
CA GLN A 26 10.05 -23.18 -10.60
C GLN A 26 10.04 -22.64 -12.03
N ILE A 27 9.93 -21.32 -12.20
CA ILE A 27 9.99 -20.66 -13.52
C ILE A 27 11.35 -20.92 -14.18
N GLN A 28 12.46 -20.82 -13.43
CA GLN A 28 13.79 -21.14 -13.94
C GLN A 28 13.86 -22.57 -14.50
N ALA A 29 13.32 -23.55 -13.77
CA ALA A 29 13.31 -24.95 -14.20
C ALA A 29 12.45 -25.15 -15.46
N GLN A 30 11.23 -24.58 -15.49
CA GLN A 30 10.33 -24.65 -16.63
C GLN A 30 10.94 -24.03 -17.89
N TRP A 31 11.60 -22.88 -17.77
CA TRP A 31 12.26 -22.22 -18.90
C TRP A 31 13.43 -23.03 -19.48
N LYS A 32 14.18 -23.74 -18.63
CA LYS A 32 15.20 -24.69 -19.10
C LYS A 32 14.57 -25.87 -19.84
N GLU A 33 13.46 -26.40 -19.33
CA GLU A 33 12.71 -27.48 -19.97
C GLU A 33 12.14 -27.04 -21.33
N TYR A 34 11.71 -25.79 -21.46
CA TYR A 34 11.23 -25.22 -22.72
C TYR A 34 12.33 -24.94 -23.74
N GLY A 35 13.59 -25.19 -23.40
CA GLY A 35 14.71 -25.12 -24.33
C GLY A 35 15.40 -23.75 -24.43
N LEU A 36 15.26 -22.87 -23.42
CA LEU A 36 16.08 -21.66 -23.38
C LEU A 36 17.55 -22.01 -23.10
N ASP A 37 18.46 -21.46 -23.92
CA ASP A 37 19.90 -21.76 -23.85
C ASP A 37 20.54 -21.38 -22.50
N LYS A 38 20.08 -20.28 -21.89
CA LYS A 38 20.63 -19.75 -20.65
C LYS A 38 19.54 -19.19 -19.74
N VAL A 39 19.42 -19.75 -18.52
CA VAL A 39 18.43 -19.31 -17.52
C VAL A 39 19.07 -19.22 -16.14
N GLU A 40 19.19 -18.00 -15.61
CA GLU A 40 19.86 -17.68 -14.35
C GLU A 40 18.94 -16.88 -13.41
N LEU A 41 19.20 -16.99 -12.10
CA LEU A 41 18.59 -16.12 -11.10
C LEU A 41 19.56 -14.98 -10.78
N ALA A 42 19.16 -13.76 -11.08
CA ALA A 42 19.88 -12.56 -10.67
C ALA A 42 19.25 -11.99 -9.40
N HIS A 43 20.01 -11.97 -8.30
CA HIS A 43 19.58 -11.43 -7.01
C HIS A 43 20.26 -10.09 -6.69
N TYR A 44 19.59 -9.33 -5.82
CA TYR A 44 19.99 -8.03 -5.29
C TYR A 44 19.44 -7.90 -3.87
N ASP A 45 20.23 -7.32 -2.96
CA ASP A 45 19.79 -7.08 -1.58
C ASP A 45 19.27 -5.65 -1.47
N ILE A 46 17.97 -5.51 -1.77
CA ILE A 46 17.25 -4.23 -1.83
C ILE A 46 16.47 -3.97 -0.53
N LEU A 47 16.18 -2.70 -0.24
CA LEU A 47 15.30 -2.35 0.86
C LEU A 47 13.86 -2.76 0.50
N LEU A 48 13.26 -3.61 1.34
CA LEU A 48 11.84 -3.95 1.30
C LEU A 48 11.17 -3.47 2.59
N SER A 49 9.83 -3.47 2.60
CA SER A 49 9.03 -3.00 3.73
C SER A 49 7.89 -3.98 3.96
N TYR A 50 7.65 -4.34 5.22
CA TYR A 50 6.58 -5.25 5.64
C TYR A 50 5.95 -4.74 6.95
N PRO A 51 4.66 -5.00 7.19
CA PRO A 51 4.04 -4.71 8.48
C PRO A 51 4.60 -5.61 9.59
N ASN A 52 4.59 -5.12 10.82
CA ASN A 52 4.99 -5.90 11.98
C ASN A 52 3.86 -6.88 12.36
N LYS A 53 4.15 -8.18 12.41
CA LYS A 53 3.15 -9.22 12.76
C LYS A 53 2.68 -9.13 14.22
N THR A 54 3.51 -8.60 15.14
CA THR A 54 3.15 -8.49 16.57
C THR A 54 2.51 -7.15 16.94
N SER A 55 2.67 -6.13 16.10
CA SER A 55 2.08 -4.80 16.26
C SER A 55 1.39 -4.42 14.95
N PRO A 56 0.15 -4.90 14.74
CA PRO A 56 -0.58 -4.67 13.50
C PRO A 56 -0.97 -3.19 13.36
N ASN A 57 -0.97 -2.72 12.12
CA ASN A 57 -1.39 -1.37 11.79
C ASN A 57 -2.91 -1.25 11.83
N TYR A 58 -3.43 -0.12 12.29
CA TYR A 58 -4.85 0.22 12.22
C TYR A 58 -5.02 1.74 12.34
N ILE A 59 -6.24 2.21 12.08
CA ILE A 59 -6.70 3.57 12.38
C ILE A 59 -7.83 3.47 13.39
N SER A 60 -7.92 4.42 14.31
CA SER A 60 -9.01 4.52 15.26
C SER A 60 -9.58 5.94 15.35
N ILE A 61 -10.84 6.02 15.81
CA ILE A 61 -11.44 7.27 16.28
C ILE A 61 -11.42 7.21 17.81
N ILE A 62 -10.98 8.30 18.42
CA ILE A 62 -11.02 8.50 19.86
C ILE A 62 -12.08 9.56 20.21
N ASP A 63 -12.75 9.39 21.35
CA ASP A 63 -13.65 10.40 21.90
C ASP A 63 -12.88 11.45 22.73
N ASP A 64 -13.58 12.48 23.21
CA ASP A 64 -13.01 13.55 24.04
C ASP A 64 -12.41 13.04 25.37
N SER A 65 -12.74 11.81 25.78
CA SER A 65 -12.21 11.15 26.97
C SER A 65 -10.99 10.25 26.66
N GLY A 66 -10.58 10.17 25.40
CA GLY A 66 -9.47 9.34 24.93
C GLY A 66 -9.83 7.86 24.76
N ASN A 67 -11.11 7.49 24.74
CA ASN A 67 -11.53 6.11 24.50
C ASN A 67 -11.61 5.82 23.00
N GLU A 68 -11.13 4.64 22.59
CA GLU A 68 -11.31 4.13 21.22
C GLU A 68 -12.79 3.77 21.00
N VAL A 69 -13.47 4.52 20.13
CA VAL A 69 -14.89 4.31 19.78
C VAL A 69 -15.08 3.60 18.44
N PHE A 70 -14.05 3.63 17.60
CA PHE A 70 -14.01 2.90 16.34
C PHE A 70 -12.58 2.48 16.03
N ARG A 71 -12.44 1.33 15.36
CA ARG A 71 -11.16 0.82 14.85
C ARG A 71 -11.38 0.13 13.52
N THR A 72 -10.47 0.38 12.58
CA THR A 72 -10.47 -0.28 11.26
C THR A 72 -10.17 -1.77 11.36
N ALA A 73 -10.56 -2.53 10.34
CA ALA A 73 -10.19 -3.94 10.23
C ALA A 73 -8.67 -4.11 10.16
N LEU A 74 -8.14 -5.18 10.78
CA LEU A 74 -6.71 -5.50 10.74
C LEU A 74 -6.30 -6.23 9.43
N SER A 75 -7.28 -6.83 8.76
CA SER A 75 -7.13 -7.55 7.50
C SER A 75 -8.46 -7.60 6.76
N GLU A 76 -8.43 -7.86 5.45
CA GLU A 76 -9.64 -8.17 4.69
C GLU A 76 -10.27 -9.48 5.16
N GLN A 77 -11.54 -9.68 4.81
CA GLN A 77 -12.17 -10.99 4.89
C GLN A 77 -11.48 -11.97 3.94
N THR A 78 -11.23 -13.17 4.45
CA THR A 78 -10.63 -14.24 3.66
C THR A 78 -11.57 -14.65 2.52
N PRO A 79 -11.11 -14.63 1.26
CA PRO A 79 -11.89 -15.13 0.13
C PRO A 79 -12.25 -16.61 0.27
N ALA A 80 -13.43 -16.99 -0.22
CA ALA A 80 -13.87 -18.39 -0.22
C ALA A 80 -12.87 -19.30 -0.96
N GLY A 81 -12.53 -20.44 -0.34
CA GLY A 81 -11.54 -21.39 -0.85
C GLY A 81 -10.09 -21.10 -0.45
N TYR A 82 -9.84 -20.01 0.28
CA TYR A 82 -8.52 -19.63 0.79
C TYR A 82 -8.44 -19.66 2.32
N GLU A 83 -9.39 -20.31 3.00
CA GLU A 83 -9.51 -20.34 4.46
C GLU A 83 -8.29 -20.96 5.15
N ASN A 84 -7.62 -21.89 4.48
CA ASN A 84 -6.43 -22.59 5.00
C ASN A 84 -5.11 -21.93 4.55
N ILE A 85 -5.16 -20.77 3.89
CA ILE A 85 -3.97 -20.08 3.40
C ILE A 85 -3.44 -19.14 4.48
N SER A 86 -2.22 -19.43 4.97
CA SER A 86 -1.48 -18.56 5.87
C SER A 86 -0.71 -17.48 5.11
N ASP A 87 -0.11 -16.55 5.85
CA ASP A 87 0.86 -15.57 5.33
C ASP A 87 0.31 -14.56 4.30
N VAL A 88 -1.01 -14.39 4.25
CA VAL A 88 -1.63 -13.22 3.63
C VAL A 88 -1.18 -11.98 4.43
N VAL A 89 -0.36 -11.13 3.82
CA VAL A 89 0.10 -9.89 4.44
C VAL A 89 -1.10 -8.96 4.64
N PRO A 90 -1.33 -8.35 5.81
CA PRO A 90 -2.45 -7.41 5.99
C PRO A 90 -2.30 -6.16 5.08
N PRO A 91 -3.35 -5.36 4.91
CA PRO A 91 -3.27 -4.10 4.19
C PRO A 91 -2.20 -3.18 4.76
N TYR A 92 -1.33 -2.66 3.90
CA TYR A 92 -0.37 -1.63 4.27
C TYR A 92 0.12 -0.90 3.01
N ASN A 93 0.59 0.34 3.20
CA ASN A 93 1.35 1.03 2.19
C ASN A 93 2.84 0.82 2.45
N ALA A 94 3.51 0.10 1.56
CA ALA A 94 4.92 -0.21 1.72
C ALA A 94 5.75 1.07 1.75
N TYR A 95 6.76 1.10 2.64
CA TYR A 95 7.65 2.23 2.95
C TYR A 95 6.99 3.40 3.71
N SER A 96 5.79 3.20 4.26
CA SER A 96 5.22 4.15 5.22
C SER A 96 6.19 4.42 6.37
N ALA A 97 6.27 5.69 6.81
CA ALA A 97 6.98 6.01 8.04
C ALA A 97 6.27 5.37 9.25
N GLN A 98 7.04 5.09 10.29
CA GLN A 98 6.50 4.69 11.59
C GLN A 98 5.96 5.90 12.33
N GLY A 99 4.87 5.73 13.07
CA GLY A 99 4.32 6.76 13.94
C GLY A 99 2.86 6.50 14.29
N THR A 100 2.40 7.15 15.36
CA THR A 100 1.02 7.11 15.85
C THR A 100 0.50 8.55 15.98
N PRO A 101 0.35 9.29 14.86
CA PRO A 101 -0.14 10.67 14.91
C PRO A 101 -1.60 10.67 15.33
N GLU A 102 -1.96 11.65 16.14
CA GLU A 102 -3.32 11.95 16.55
C GLU A 102 -3.66 13.36 16.07
N GLY A 103 -4.86 13.56 15.54
CA GLY A 103 -5.29 14.87 15.07
C GLY A 103 -6.58 14.82 14.28
N GLU A 104 -7.07 16.01 13.92
CA GLU A 104 -8.31 16.16 13.16
C GLU A 104 -8.18 15.51 11.77
N LEU A 105 -9.27 14.88 11.34
CA LEU A 105 -9.39 14.28 10.02
C LEU A 105 -9.83 15.32 8.99
N LEU A 106 -9.14 15.41 7.85
CA LEU A 106 -9.52 16.27 6.74
C LEU A 106 -9.58 15.49 5.43
N TYR A 107 -10.74 15.53 4.77
CA TYR A 107 -10.91 14.96 3.45
C TYR A 107 -10.27 15.83 2.36
N VAL A 108 -9.45 15.22 1.50
CA VAL A 108 -8.68 15.95 0.47
C VAL A 108 -8.88 15.39 -0.94
N ASN A 109 -10.07 14.89 -1.24
CA ASN A 109 -10.44 14.38 -2.56
C ASN A 109 -9.45 13.29 -3.06
N TYR A 110 -8.73 13.53 -4.17
CA TYR A 110 -7.72 12.61 -4.70
C TYR A 110 -6.28 13.01 -4.30
N ALA A 111 -6.11 13.95 -3.38
CA ALA A 111 -4.80 14.47 -2.95
C ALA A 111 -3.91 14.94 -4.12
N ARG A 112 -4.53 15.48 -5.17
CA ARG A 112 -3.82 16.10 -6.29
C ARG A 112 -3.37 17.50 -5.89
N THR A 113 -2.41 18.04 -6.62
CA THR A 113 -1.89 19.39 -6.39
C THR A 113 -3.03 20.43 -6.39
N GLU A 114 -3.97 20.29 -7.32
CA GLU A 114 -5.16 21.14 -7.41
C GLU A 114 -6.14 20.97 -6.25
N ASP A 115 -6.23 19.79 -5.63
CA ASP A 115 -7.10 19.55 -4.48
C ASP A 115 -6.58 20.34 -3.26
N PHE A 116 -5.26 20.34 -3.05
CA PHE A 116 -4.62 21.13 -1.99
C PHE A 116 -4.70 22.64 -2.25
N HIS A 117 -4.47 23.08 -3.49
CA HIS A 117 -4.65 24.49 -3.85
C HIS A 117 -6.09 24.97 -3.66
N PHE A 118 -7.09 24.13 -3.95
CA PHE A 118 -8.48 24.47 -3.71
C PHE A 118 -8.79 24.62 -2.22
N LEU A 119 -8.33 23.69 -1.37
CA LEU A 119 -8.49 23.80 0.08
C LEU A 119 -7.88 25.09 0.63
N GLU A 120 -6.64 25.39 0.24
CA GLU A 120 -5.90 26.56 0.73
C GLU A 120 -6.50 27.88 0.19
N ARG A 121 -6.71 27.99 -1.12
CA ARG A 121 -7.02 29.27 -1.78
C ARG A 121 -8.51 29.57 -1.85
N ASN A 122 -9.35 28.55 -1.96
CA ASN A 122 -10.79 28.71 -2.14
C ASN A 122 -11.57 28.50 -0.85
N LEU A 123 -11.12 27.60 0.03
CA LEU A 123 -11.80 27.29 1.29
C LEU A 123 -11.08 27.85 2.53
N ASN A 124 -9.84 28.34 2.38
CA ASN A 124 -9.01 28.82 3.49
C ASN A 124 -8.83 27.75 4.60
N ILE A 125 -8.72 26.48 4.20
CA ILE A 125 -8.53 25.33 5.09
C ILE A 125 -7.05 24.91 5.05
N SER A 126 -6.41 24.86 6.22
CA SER A 126 -5.04 24.37 6.37
C SER A 126 -5.01 22.86 6.61
N CYS A 127 -4.11 22.16 5.90
CA CYS A 127 -3.82 20.73 6.13
C CYS A 127 -2.75 20.51 7.22
N ARG A 128 -2.11 21.58 7.69
CA ARG A 128 -0.98 21.51 8.61
C ARG A 128 -1.42 20.92 9.94
N GLY A 129 -0.72 19.88 10.42
CA GLY A 129 -1.02 19.27 11.71
C GLY A 129 -2.27 18.39 11.72
N LYS A 130 -2.80 18.03 10.54
CA LYS A 130 -4.00 17.18 10.41
C LYS A 130 -3.65 15.81 9.85
N ILE A 131 -4.53 14.84 10.10
CA ILE A 131 -4.53 13.56 9.41
C ILE A 131 -5.43 13.72 8.19
N LEU A 132 -4.91 13.41 7.00
CA LEU A 132 -5.68 13.55 5.78
C LEU A 132 -6.31 12.21 5.39
N ILE A 133 -7.48 12.25 4.77
CA ILE A 133 -8.08 11.09 4.10
C ILE A 133 -8.32 11.41 2.62
N ALA A 134 -7.84 10.53 1.75
CA ALA A 134 -7.90 10.71 0.31
C ALA A 134 -8.29 9.41 -0.42
N ARG A 135 -8.94 9.59 -1.56
CA ARG A 135 -9.30 8.51 -2.46
C ARG A 135 -8.10 8.06 -3.27
N TYR A 136 -7.99 6.76 -3.51
CA TYR A 136 -7.18 6.25 -4.61
C TYR A 136 -7.70 6.74 -5.98
N GLY A 137 -6.85 6.65 -7.01
CA GLY A 137 -7.18 7.09 -8.37
C GLY A 137 -6.56 8.43 -8.79
N LYS A 138 -6.73 8.77 -10.08
CA LYS A 138 -6.23 9.97 -10.80
C LYS A 138 -4.70 10.15 -10.87
N ILE A 139 -3.99 10.05 -9.75
CA ILE A 139 -2.53 10.15 -9.67
C ILE A 139 -1.94 8.96 -8.90
N PHE A 140 -0.66 8.69 -9.16
CA PHE A 140 0.08 7.67 -8.41
C PHE A 140 0.10 7.97 -6.91
N ARG A 141 -0.10 6.94 -6.08
CA ARG A 141 -0.23 7.07 -4.61
C ARG A 141 0.97 7.72 -3.92
N GLY A 142 2.20 7.49 -4.39
CA GLY A 142 3.38 8.18 -3.85
C GLY A 142 3.37 9.70 -4.09
N ASN A 143 2.67 10.19 -5.13
CA ASN A 143 2.47 11.63 -5.33
C ASN A 143 1.43 12.19 -4.37
N LYS A 144 0.39 11.42 -4.02
CA LYS A 144 -0.59 11.80 -2.98
C LYS A 144 0.12 12.03 -1.64
N VAL A 145 0.99 11.10 -1.25
CA VAL A 145 1.80 11.19 -0.03
C VAL A 145 2.73 12.40 -0.08
N LYS A 146 3.45 12.60 -1.19
CA LYS A 146 4.33 13.77 -1.37
C LYS A 146 3.56 15.08 -1.23
N ASN A 147 2.39 15.19 -1.85
CA ASN A 147 1.56 16.38 -1.76
C ASN A 147 1.04 16.62 -0.33
N ALA A 148 0.58 15.57 0.35
CA ALA A 148 0.15 15.63 1.74
C ALA A 148 1.27 16.12 2.68
N GLN A 149 2.50 15.61 2.51
CA GLN A 149 3.67 16.07 3.26
C GLN A 149 3.96 17.55 3.00
N ASN A 150 3.94 17.98 1.74
CA ASN A 150 4.17 19.38 1.39
C ASN A 150 3.09 20.30 1.97
N ALA A 151 1.86 19.81 2.12
CA ALA A 151 0.76 20.50 2.78
C ALA A 151 0.84 20.48 4.32
N GLY A 152 1.85 19.83 4.91
CA GLY A 152 2.09 19.77 6.35
C GLY A 152 1.22 18.75 7.10
N ALA A 153 0.66 17.77 6.41
CA ALA A 153 -0.07 16.66 7.03
C ALA A 153 0.84 15.86 7.98
N MET A 154 0.27 15.28 9.03
CA MET A 154 0.98 14.38 9.95
C MET A 154 0.76 12.90 9.62
N GLY A 155 -0.26 12.58 8.82
CA GLY A 155 -0.57 11.25 8.34
C GLY A 155 -1.51 11.28 7.14
N LEU A 156 -1.57 10.19 6.38
CA LEU A 156 -2.48 10.05 5.24
C LEU A 156 -3.18 8.69 5.23
N ILE A 157 -4.50 8.72 5.19
CA ILE A 157 -5.36 7.56 5.01
C ILE A 157 -5.75 7.48 3.53
N LEU A 158 -5.56 6.32 2.91
CA LEU A 158 -5.94 6.07 1.52
C LEU A 158 -7.06 5.04 1.45
N TYR A 159 -8.14 5.32 0.71
CA TYR A 159 -9.23 4.36 0.55
C TYR A 159 -9.68 4.23 -0.91
N SER A 160 -10.25 3.07 -1.23
CA SER A 160 -10.82 2.78 -2.55
C SER A 160 -12.28 3.18 -2.58
N ASP A 161 -12.60 4.37 -3.10
CA ASP A 161 -13.98 4.85 -3.21
C ASP A 161 -14.77 4.00 -4.24
N PRO A 162 -15.97 3.48 -3.89
CA PRO A 162 -16.82 2.77 -4.84
C PRO A 162 -17.12 3.55 -6.12
N ALA A 163 -17.13 4.88 -6.09
CA ALA A 163 -17.30 5.71 -7.28
C ALA A 163 -16.21 5.51 -8.35
N ASP A 164 -15.01 5.07 -7.95
CA ASP A 164 -13.89 4.78 -8.86
C ASP A 164 -13.57 3.29 -8.99
N TYR A 165 -13.95 2.48 -8.00
CA TYR A 165 -13.52 1.08 -7.86
C TYR A 165 -14.67 0.05 -7.91
N SER A 166 -15.90 0.49 -8.18
CA SER A 166 -17.06 -0.40 -8.35
C SER A 166 -17.82 -0.05 -9.63
N ALA A 167 -17.96 -1.03 -10.53
CA ALA A 167 -18.76 -0.91 -11.73
C ALA A 167 -20.27 -0.90 -11.42
N PRO A 168 -21.06 -0.02 -12.06
CA PRO A 168 -22.51 0.04 -11.83
C PRO A 168 -23.20 -1.29 -12.14
N GLY A 169 -24.08 -1.74 -11.24
CA GLY A 169 -24.91 -2.95 -11.43
C GLY A 169 -24.16 -4.28 -11.33
N VAL A 170 -22.96 -4.28 -10.76
CA VAL A 170 -22.15 -5.50 -10.54
C VAL A 170 -22.01 -5.77 -9.04
N ASP A 171 -22.22 -7.01 -8.64
CA ASP A 171 -22.05 -7.41 -7.24
C ASP A 171 -20.56 -7.42 -6.83
N PRO A 172 -20.26 -7.13 -5.55
CA PRO A 172 -18.93 -7.34 -5.02
C PRO A 172 -18.52 -8.82 -5.05
N TYR A 173 -17.21 -9.07 -5.08
CA TYR A 173 -16.68 -10.41 -4.86
C TYR A 173 -17.19 -10.98 -3.52
N PRO A 174 -17.59 -12.26 -3.44
CA PRO A 174 -17.41 -13.33 -4.43
C PRO A 174 -18.51 -13.45 -5.49
N ASN A 175 -19.64 -12.75 -5.36
CA ASN A 175 -20.79 -12.93 -6.24
C ASN A 175 -20.64 -12.18 -7.59
N GLY A 176 -19.80 -11.15 -7.61
CA GLY A 176 -19.36 -10.51 -8.84
C GLY A 176 -17.87 -10.13 -8.78
N TRP A 177 -17.46 -9.18 -9.61
CA TRP A 177 -16.06 -8.79 -9.76
C TRP A 177 -15.76 -7.40 -9.22
N ASN A 178 -16.74 -6.75 -8.59
CA ASN A 178 -16.50 -5.48 -7.90
C ASN A 178 -15.70 -5.67 -6.61
N LEU A 179 -15.02 -4.60 -6.20
CA LEU A 179 -14.26 -4.57 -4.97
C LEU A 179 -15.22 -4.71 -3.75
N PRO A 180 -15.00 -5.69 -2.86
CA PRO A 180 -15.70 -5.76 -1.58
C PRO A 180 -15.43 -4.52 -0.72
N GLY A 181 -16.39 -4.11 0.11
CA GLY A 181 -16.27 -2.89 0.91
C GLY A 181 -15.18 -2.94 1.98
N ASP A 182 -14.77 -4.13 2.41
CA ASP A 182 -13.64 -4.39 3.30
C ASP A 182 -12.30 -4.58 2.55
N GLY A 183 -12.34 -4.63 1.21
CA GLY A 183 -11.17 -4.77 0.36
C GLY A 183 -10.29 -3.53 0.34
N ALA A 184 -9.07 -3.62 0.88
CA ALA A 184 -8.11 -2.53 0.92
C ALA A 184 -7.01 -2.69 -0.15
N GLN A 185 -6.74 -1.62 -0.91
CA GLN A 185 -5.70 -1.65 -1.94
C GLN A 185 -4.30 -1.46 -1.31
N ARG A 186 -3.51 -2.55 -1.27
CA ARG A 186 -2.06 -2.50 -0.98
C ARG A 186 -1.31 -1.73 -2.08
N GLY A 187 -0.12 -1.24 -1.74
CA GLY A 187 0.80 -0.69 -2.74
C GLY A 187 1.90 0.17 -2.13
N ASN A 188 3.05 0.23 -2.81
CA ASN A 188 4.16 1.10 -2.38
C ASN A 188 3.85 2.58 -2.64
N ILE A 189 4.40 3.43 -1.77
CA ILE A 189 4.25 4.89 -1.82
C ILE A 189 5.59 5.62 -2.01
N LEU A 190 6.62 4.90 -2.49
CA LEU A 190 7.90 5.50 -2.82
C LEU A 190 7.78 6.53 -3.92
N ASN A 191 8.50 7.64 -3.79
CA ASN A 191 8.63 8.66 -4.82
C ASN A 191 10.08 8.72 -5.35
N VAL A 192 10.51 7.61 -5.97
CA VAL A 192 11.91 7.42 -6.40
C VAL A 192 12.23 7.98 -7.80
N ASN A 193 11.24 8.43 -8.57
CA ASN A 193 11.42 9.01 -9.93
C ASN A 193 12.39 8.23 -10.83
N GLY A 194 12.36 6.89 -10.76
CA GLY A 194 13.22 6.00 -11.56
C GLY A 194 14.54 5.58 -10.91
N ALA A 195 14.81 5.97 -9.66
CA ALA A 195 16.09 5.70 -9.00
C ALA A 195 16.36 4.22 -8.65
N GLY A 196 15.35 3.34 -8.72
CA GLY A 196 15.49 1.93 -8.32
C GLY A 196 15.34 1.74 -6.81
N ASP A 197 16.25 0.98 -6.22
CA ASP A 197 16.29 0.75 -4.76
C ASP A 197 16.60 2.08 -4.02
N PRO A 198 15.82 2.46 -2.99
CA PRO A 198 16.00 3.72 -2.27
C PRO A 198 17.40 3.93 -1.66
N LEU A 199 18.14 2.85 -1.39
CA LEU A 199 19.45 2.91 -0.73
C LEU A 199 20.63 2.86 -1.70
N THR A 200 20.40 2.51 -2.96
CA THR A 200 21.45 2.36 -3.99
C THR A 200 21.11 3.08 -5.29
N PRO A 201 20.70 4.37 -5.26
CA PRO A 201 20.26 5.06 -6.47
C PRO A 201 21.38 5.15 -7.51
N GLY A 202 21.10 4.62 -8.71
CA GLY A 202 22.03 4.61 -9.84
C GLY A 202 23.04 3.46 -9.87
N TYR A 203 23.05 2.56 -8.87
CA TYR A 203 23.99 1.44 -8.79
C TYR A 203 23.26 0.12 -8.46
N PRO A 204 23.79 -1.05 -8.86
CA PRO A 204 23.18 -2.32 -8.50
C PRO A 204 23.38 -2.63 -7.01
N ALA A 205 22.30 -3.01 -6.31
CA ALA A 205 22.33 -3.41 -4.90
C ALA A 205 22.96 -4.80 -4.68
N LYS A 206 24.26 -4.91 -4.97
CA LYS A 206 25.08 -6.09 -4.70
C LYS A 206 25.57 -6.13 -3.26
N GLU A 207 26.11 -7.26 -2.84
CA GLU A 207 26.64 -7.47 -1.48
C GLU A 207 27.65 -6.39 -1.09
N TYR A 208 28.54 -6.01 -2.01
CA TYR A 208 29.57 -4.99 -1.81
C TYR A 208 29.09 -3.54 -2.00
N ALA A 209 27.82 -3.34 -2.38
CA ALA A 209 27.32 -2.00 -2.70
C ALA A 209 27.26 -1.11 -1.46
N TYR A 210 27.74 0.12 -1.60
CA TYR A 210 27.47 1.17 -0.62
C TYR A 210 25.97 1.44 -0.56
N ARG A 211 25.41 1.52 0.65
CA ARG A 211 23.99 1.80 0.90
C ARG A 211 23.86 3.09 1.68
N TYR A 212 22.91 3.93 1.28
CA TYR A 212 22.51 5.08 2.09
C TYR A 212 21.95 4.59 3.44
N ASN A 213 22.05 5.43 4.47
CA ASN A 213 21.30 5.18 5.69
C ASN A 213 19.80 5.15 5.34
N GLU A 214 19.04 4.27 5.98
CA GLU A 214 17.60 4.12 5.69
C GLU A 214 16.83 5.43 5.84
N ARG A 215 17.20 6.28 6.79
CA ARG A 215 16.57 7.59 7.01
C ARG A 215 16.76 8.55 5.83
N ASP A 216 17.82 8.36 5.06
CA ASP A 216 18.23 9.19 3.93
C ASP A 216 17.86 8.56 2.58
N GLY A 217 17.19 7.40 2.60
CA GLY A 217 16.78 6.68 1.40
C GLY A 217 15.92 7.54 0.47
N ALA A 218 16.21 7.46 -0.83
CA ALA A 218 15.60 8.32 -1.84
C ALA A 218 14.09 8.07 -1.94
N GLY A 219 13.31 9.16 -1.86
CA GLY A 219 11.86 9.09 -2.07
C GLY A 219 11.07 8.39 -0.96
N LEU A 220 11.69 8.14 0.20
CA LEU A 220 11.00 7.58 1.38
C LEU A 220 10.06 8.61 2.01
N PRO A 221 8.78 8.24 2.24
CA PRO A 221 7.84 9.02 3.04
C PRO A 221 8.36 9.33 4.44
N LYS A 222 7.90 10.45 5.00
CA LYS A 222 8.21 10.96 6.34
C LYS A 222 6.98 11.01 7.26
N ILE A 223 5.80 10.70 6.72
CA ILE A 223 4.54 10.60 7.47
C ILE A 223 3.98 9.17 7.37
N PRO A 224 3.27 8.69 8.41
CA PRO A 224 2.54 7.42 8.32
C PRO A 224 1.43 7.46 7.27
N VAL A 225 1.28 6.36 6.55
CA VAL A 225 0.27 6.18 5.51
C VAL A 225 -0.33 4.78 5.60
N HIS A 226 -1.65 4.68 5.59
CA HIS A 226 -2.33 3.40 5.74
C HIS A 226 -3.53 3.27 4.78
N PRO A 227 -3.70 2.13 4.08
CA PRO A 227 -4.84 1.89 3.23
C PRO A 227 -6.00 1.26 4.00
N ILE A 228 -7.22 1.65 3.69
CA ILE A 228 -8.44 1.08 4.28
C ILE A 228 -9.47 0.72 3.20
N GLY A 229 -10.44 -0.13 3.58
CA GLY A 229 -11.61 -0.44 2.76
C GLY A 229 -12.63 0.72 2.73
N ALA A 230 -13.58 0.64 1.80
CA ALA A 230 -14.66 1.61 1.66
C ALA A 230 -15.59 1.63 2.89
N ASN A 231 -15.88 0.48 3.51
CA ASN A 231 -16.73 0.38 4.68
C ASN A 231 -16.13 1.14 5.88
N ASP A 232 -14.82 0.99 6.09
CA ASP A 232 -14.10 1.70 7.15
C ASP A 232 -14.00 3.20 6.81
N ALA A 233 -13.77 3.56 5.55
CA ALA A 233 -13.74 4.94 5.11
C ALA A 233 -15.09 5.64 5.31
N GLU A 234 -16.21 4.94 5.09
CA GLU A 234 -17.54 5.48 5.35
C GLU A 234 -17.69 5.86 6.82
N LYS A 235 -17.21 5.04 7.76
CA LYS A 235 -17.24 5.36 9.20
C LYS A 235 -16.39 6.56 9.57
N LEU A 236 -15.27 6.78 8.87
CA LEU A 236 -14.41 7.95 9.09
C LEU A 236 -14.95 9.23 8.44
N LEU A 237 -15.84 9.12 7.44
CA LEU A 237 -16.35 10.26 6.65
C LEU A 237 -17.78 10.68 7.03
N GLN A 238 -18.40 10.00 7.98
CA GLN A 238 -19.70 10.35 8.58
C GLN A 238 -19.57 11.51 9.56
#